data_AF-A0ABD2JVZ9-F1
#
_entry.id   AF-A0ABD2JVZ9-F1
#
_cell.length_a   1.000
_cell.length_b   1.000
_cell.length_c   1.000
_cell.angle_alpha   90.00
_cell.angle_beta   90.00
_cell.angle_gamma   90.00
#
_symmetry.space_group_name_H-M   'P 1'
#
loop_
_entity.id
_entity.type
_entity.pdbx_description
1 polymer ?
#
loop_
_entity_poly.entity_id
_entity_poly.type
_entity_poly.pdbx_seq_one_letter_code
_entity_poly.pdbx_strand_id
1 'polypeptide(L)'
;MDHVPSLKIGAKNLGQVTELSVPAITQPLLSIRIADNEHEKSNSNGLWQCGAPIPTAFGPLLRTRVVRNECVTRTETGRIGKAKWELELALITTDQDGTDDQQQQRVLLENCDAGDSFNVLFENPEQEVDFVLKRLGFCAETADTEHTLELHKVPENNGKFAHFPSRCSPRQLIAQFIDIRRAPSRLALRVFADHAHEPAERRRLLELCSAQGATEFTKFVRQPNISLVELLCTFPSLTPPLACLIECLPRLLPRHYTLCCYLSAQPHRQQQLRFRFVYSVLQMPPSVIIDECAEFEGQKQQQKQIRYGACTQWLLQQWPGQTVQIIQKEPSKFRFLPPSFVPSAASMPSSGSTMVDQSDHALLLLNTPLMMVGPGTGVAPFIAFLQKIRHFMKRMGGDEAHCGRVKRVLFYASSNLDDEFLFRYHA
;
A
#
# COMPACT_ATOMS: atom_id res chain seq x y z
N MET A 1 -36.04 20.79 -17.22
CA MET A 1 -35.42 19.48 -16.96
C MET A 1 -35.04 19.48 -15.49
N ASP A 2 -35.65 18.61 -14.69
CA ASP A 2 -35.28 18.52 -13.28
C ASP A 2 -33.87 17.96 -13.17
N HIS A 3 -32.93 18.76 -12.64
CA HIS A 3 -31.56 18.33 -12.47
C HIS A 3 -31.50 17.09 -11.57
N VAL A 4 -30.97 15.99 -12.11
CA VAL A 4 -30.80 14.74 -11.36
C VAL A 4 -29.73 14.96 -10.27
N PRO A 5 -29.98 14.58 -9.00
CA PRO A 5 -29.01 14.74 -7.93
C PRO A 5 -27.71 14.01 -8.24
N SER A 6 -26.58 14.67 -7.98
CA SER A 6 -25.22 14.21 -8.27
C SER A 6 -24.25 14.74 -7.22
N LEU A 7 -22.95 14.49 -7.39
CA LEU A 7 -21.93 15.10 -6.51
C LEU A 7 -22.02 16.64 -6.54
N LYS A 8 -22.18 17.23 -7.73
CA LYS A 8 -22.21 18.69 -7.94
C LYS A 8 -23.55 19.33 -7.60
N ILE A 9 -24.67 18.62 -7.78
CA ILE A 9 -26.02 19.17 -7.65
C ILE A 9 -26.81 18.37 -6.62
N GLY A 10 -27.33 19.05 -5.59
CA GLY A 10 -28.18 18.43 -4.57
C GLY A 10 -29.61 18.17 -5.04
N ALA A 11 -30.29 17.24 -4.37
CA ALA A 11 -31.72 17.08 -4.59
C ALA A 11 -32.49 18.34 -4.18
N LYS A 12 -33.60 18.62 -4.89
CA LYS A 12 -34.41 19.83 -4.70
C LYS A 12 -34.85 20.02 -3.24
N ASN A 13 -35.26 18.93 -2.58
CA ASN A 13 -35.66 18.95 -1.18
C ASN A 13 -34.52 19.35 -0.24
N LEU A 14 -33.28 18.93 -0.53
CA LEU A 14 -32.10 19.30 0.26
C LEU A 14 -31.67 20.75 -0.01
N GLY A 15 -31.75 21.20 -1.26
CA GLY A 15 -31.48 22.58 -1.65
C GLY A 15 -32.45 23.60 -1.03
N GLN A 16 -33.67 23.18 -0.68
CA GLN A 16 -34.68 24.01 0.00
C GLN A 16 -34.48 24.12 1.52
N VAL A 17 -33.62 23.31 2.13
CA VAL A 17 -33.37 23.36 3.58
C VAL A 17 -32.55 24.61 3.91
N THR A 18 -33.11 25.56 4.65
CA THR A 18 -32.41 26.81 5.01
C THR A 18 -31.28 26.56 6.03
N GLU A 19 -31.53 25.73 7.04
CA GLU A 19 -30.59 25.43 8.13
C GLU A 19 -30.02 24.01 8.03
N LEU A 20 -28.72 23.89 7.81
CA LEU A 20 -28.01 22.61 7.77
C LEU A 20 -27.33 22.34 9.11
N SER A 21 -27.51 21.13 9.65
CA SER A 21 -26.77 20.67 10.82
C SER A 21 -25.46 20.05 10.34
N VAL A 22 -24.37 20.80 10.44
CA VAL A 22 -23.04 20.38 9.98
C VAL A 22 -22.11 20.02 11.15
N PRO A 23 -21.08 19.17 10.95
CA PRO A 23 -20.11 18.85 11.99
C PRO A 23 -19.48 20.12 12.60
N ALA A 24 -19.32 20.15 13.92
CA ALA A 24 -18.62 21.24 14.60
C ALA A 24 -17.10 21.14 14.35
N ILE A 25 -16.48 22.28 14.08
CA ILE A 25 -15.02 22.42 14.02
C ILE A 25 -14.56 22.83 15.42
N THR A 26 -13.97 21.89 16.16
CA THR A 26 -13.66 22.06 17.60
C THR A 26 -12.23 22.52 17.87
N GLN A 27 -11.33 22.50 16.89
CA GLN A 27 -9.94 22.93 17.03
C GLN A 27 -9.52 23.77 15.83
N PRO A 28 -8.61 24.75 16.02
CA PRO A 28 -8.04 25.48 14.89
C PRO A 28 -7.28 24.50 13.99
N LEU A 29 -7.37 24.74 12.68
CA LEU A 29 -6.59 23.97 11.72
C LEU A 29 -5.09 24.13 12.00
N LEU A 30 -4.31 23.11 11.67
CA LEU A 30 -2.85 23.22 11.60
C LEU A 30 -2.49 24.49 10.83
N SER A 31 -1.54 25.27 11.34
CA SER A 31 -0.98 26.41 10.62
C SER A 31 0.39 26.01 10.12
N ILE A 32 0.48 25.67 8.83
CA ILE A 32 1.75 25.36 8.18
C ILE A 32 2.36 26.67 7.70
N ARG A 33 3.51 27.02 8.25
CA ARG A 33 4.34 28.12 7.74
C ARG A 33 5.29 27.60 6.68
N ILE A 34 4.97 27.89 5.43
CA ILE A 34 5.89 27.65 4.32
C ILE A 34 6.94 28.76 4.36
N ALA A 35 8.08 28.48 4.98
CA ALA A 35 9.21 29.40 4.97
C ALA A 35 9.99 29.27 3.65
N ASP A 36 10.39 30.41 3.08
CA ASP A 36 11.31 30.47 1.95
C ASP A 36 12.70 29.97 2.39
N ASN A 37 13.29 29.11 1.57
CA ASN A 37 14.39 28.24 1.99
C ASN A 37 15.73 28.99 2.11
N GLU A 38 16.44 28.78 3.23
CA GLU A 38 17.91 28.78 3.25
C GLU A 38 18.39 27.36 2.91
N HIS A 39 19.44 27.25 2.09
CA HIS A 39 19.92 26.08 1.34
C HIS A 39 20.47 24.89 2.16
N GLU A 40 19.76 24.39 3.19
CA GLU A 40 20.14 23.15 3.87
C GLU A 40 19.08 22.08 3.68
N LYS A 41 19.39 21.10 2.81
CA LYS A 41 18.65 19.84 2.71
C LYS A 41 18.71 19.14 4.05
N SER A 42 17.56 18.93 4.68
CA SER A 42 17.44 18.12 5.86
C SER A 42 17.88 16.68 5.55
N ASN A 43 18.88 16.19 6.29
CA ASN A 43 19.16 14.77 6.41
C ASN A 43 18.01 14.10 7.18
N SER A 44 16.83 14.00 6.56
CA SER A 44 15.89 12.96 6.93
C SER A 44 16.57 11.64 6.55
N ASN A 45 17.32 11.06 7.50
CA ASN A 45 17.82 9.68 7.43
C ASN A 45 16.71 8.86 6.77
N GLY A 46 16.92 8.32 5.56
CA GLY A 46 15.89 7.89 4.58
C GLY A 46 14.82 6.89 5.05
N LEU A 47 14.12 7.25 6.12
CA LEU A 47 13.14 6.51 6.89
C LEU A 47 11.77 6.96 6.41
N TRP A 48 11.00 6.00 5.91
CA TRP A 48 9.64 6.22 5.48
C TRP A 48 8.81 6.90 6.57
N GLN A 49 8.23 8.06 6.23
CA GLN A 49 7.37 8.85 7.12
C GLN A 49 7.97 9.06 8.52
N CYS A 50 9.24 9.48 8.58
CA CYS A 50 10.00 9.78 9.81
C CYS A 50 10.15 8.60 10.77
N GLY A 51 10.05 7.37 10.25
CA GLY A 51 10.08 6.17 11.08
C GLY A 51 8.81 5.96 11.90
N ALA A 52 7.73 6.69 11.61
CA ALA A 52 6.49 6.51 12.34
C ALA A 52 5.93 5.09 12.17
N PRO A 53 5.41 4.50 13.25
CA PRO A 53 5.01 3.10 13.27
C PRO A 53 4.01 2.83 12.17
N ILE A 54 4.32 1.86 11.32
CA ILE A 54 3.40 1.36 10.30
C ILE A 54 2.54 0.29 10.99
N PRO A 55 1.20 0.38 10.97
CA PRO A 55 0.35 -0.66 11.52
C PRO A 55 0.72 -2.01 10.90
N THR A 56 0.84 -3.05 11.74
CA THR A 56 1.25 -4.41 11.36
C THR A 56 2.69 -4.57 10.87
N ALA A 57 3.54 -3.53 10.87
CA ALA A 57 4.95 -3.69 10.54
C ALA A 57 5.72 -4.40 11.66
N PHE A 58 6.66 -5.23 11.25
CA PHE A 58 7.52 -6.04 12.09
C PHE A 58 8.92 -6.03 11.47
N GLY A 59 9.94 -5.71 12.27
CA GLY A 59 11.32 -5.64 11.78
C GLY A 59 11.68 -4.33 11.04
N PRO A 60 12.93 -4.24 10.54
CA PRO A 60 13.46 -3.01 9.96
C PRO A 60 12.94 -2.76 8.54
N LEU A 61 13.08 -1.51 8.11
CA LEU A 61 12.87 -1.12 6.71
C LEU A 61 13.93 -1.77 5.83
N LEU A 62 13.51 -2.47 4.77
CA LEU A 62 14.39 -3.14 3.84
C LEU A 62 14.46 -2.36 2.53
N ARG A 63 15.69 -2.09 2.07
CA ARG A 63 15.93 -1.58 0.72
C ARG A 63 16.13 -2.77 -0.20
N THR A 64 15.35 -2.80 -1.27
CA THR A 64 15.40 -3.90 -2.24
C THR A 64 15.51 -3.35 -3.64
N ARG A 65 16.14 -4.10 -4.54
CA ARG A 65 16.24 -3.77 -5.96
C ARG A 65 15.23 -4.60 -6.73
N VAL A 66 14.46 -3.97 -7.60
CA VAL A 66 13.55 -4.66 -8.52
C VAL A 66 14.40 -5.49 -9.48
N VAL A 67 14.13 -6.78 -9.51
CA VAL A 67 14.79 -7.74 -10.41
C VAL A 67 13.92 -7.92 -11.64
N ARG A 68 12.63 -8.13 -11.40
CA ARG A 68 11.64 -8.41 -12.42
C ARG A 68 10.29 -7.90 -11.96
N ASN A 69 9.50 -7.39 -12.90
CA ASN A 69 8.11 -7.01 -12.67
C ASN A 69 7.37 -7.25 -14.00
N GLU A 70 6.70 -8.39 -14.12
CA GLU A 70 6.18 -8.88 -15.41
C GLU A 70 4.73 -9.36 -15.29
N CYS A 71 3.94 -9.12 -16.33
CA CYS A 71 2.62 -9.70 -16.46
C CYS A 71 2.74 -11.21 -16.68
N VAL A 72 2.12 -11.99 -15.81
CA VAL A 72 2.10 -13.48 -15.88
C VAL A 72 0.76 -14.02 -16.37
N THR A 73 -0.22 -13.15 -16.58
CA THR A 73 -1.44 -13.49 -17.30
C THR A 73 -1.20 -13.46 -18.81
N ARG A 74 -1.71 -14.47 -19.52
CA ARG A 74 -1.73 -14.53 -20.98
C ARG A 74 -3.04 -13.94 -21.51
N THR A 75 -2.98 -13.35 -22.69
CA THR A 75 -4.14 -12.75 -23.39
C THR A 75 -4.61 -13.62 -24.55
N GLU A 76 -4.28 -14.91 -24.56
CA GLU A 76 -4.48 -15.79 -25.73
C GLU A 76 -5.97 -15.96 -26.04
N THR A 77 -6.84 -16.04 -25.01
CA THR A 77 -8.29 -16.19 -25.22
C THR A 77 -9.09 -14.89 -25.01
N GLY A 78 -8.42 -13.83 -24.54
CA GLY A 78 -9.03 -12.51 -24.28
C GLY A 78 -9.97 -12.44 -23.07
N ARG A 79 -10.13 -13.53 -22.30
CA ARG A 79 -11.02 -13.60 -21.13
C ARG A 79 -10.22 -13.53 -19.83
N ILE A 80 -9.64 -12.37 -19.57
CA ILE A 80 -8.89 -12.11 -18.34
C ILE A 80 -9.80 -11.43 -17.32
N GLY A 81 -9.90 -11.99 -16.11
CA GLY A 81 -10.62 -11.34 -15.01
C GLY A 81 -9.87 -10.10 -14.50
N LYS A 82 -8.63 -10.28 -14.05
CA LYS A 82 -7.72 -9.18 -13.70
C LYS A 82 -6.29 -9.58 -14.01
N ALA A 83 -5.56 -8.76 -14.77
CA ALA A 83 -4.15 -9.01 -15.07
C ALA A 83 -3.34 -9.27 -13.78
N LYS A 84 -2.55 -10.34 -13.80
CA LYS A 84 -1.68 -10.76 -12.71
C LYS A 84 -0.24 -10.47 -13.06
N TRP A 85 0.49 -9.97 -12.08
CA TRP A 85 1.90 -9.61 -12.21
C TRP A 85 2.73 -10.32 -11.16
N GLU A 86 3.94 -10.67 -11.53
CA GLU A 86 4.94 -11.22 -10.62
C GLU A 86 6.06 -10.20 -10.43
N LEU A 87 6.27 -9.84 -9.17
CA LEU A 87 7.33 -8.94 -8.72
C LEU A 87 8.41 -9.76 -8.02
N GLU A 88 9.65 -9.66 -8.50
CA GLU A 88 10.83 -10.18 -7.83
C GLU A 88 11.72 -9.02 -7.36
N LEU A 89 12.07 -9.03 -6.08
CA LEU A 89 12.94 -8.06 -5.43
C LEU A 89 14.18 -8.76 -4.87
N ALA A 90 15.34 -8.12 -4.93
CA ALA A 90 16.57 -8.57 -4.28
C ALA A 90 16.94 -7.64 -3.13
N LEU A 91 17.30 -8.17 -1.95
CA LEU A 91 17.81 -7.36 -0.85
C LEU A 91 19.08 -6.62 -1.27
N ILE A 92 19.13 -5.32 -1.00
CA ILE A 92 20.34 -4.51 -1.15
C ILE A 92 21.10 -4.57 0.16
N THR A 93 22.33 -5.05 0.10
CA THR A 93 23.32 -5.07 1.20
C THR A 93 24.25 -3.87 1.00
N THR A 94 24.54 -3.10 2.05
CA THR A 94 25.42 -1.91 1.96
C THR A 94 26.90 -2.29 2.03
N ASP A 95 27.72 -1.84 1.08
CA ASP A 95 29.15 -2.18 1.00
C ASP A 95 30.03 -1.69 2.18
N GLN A 96 29.47 -1.07 3.22
CA GLN A 96 30.20 -0.61 4.41
C GLN A 96 30.00 -1.59 5.57
N ASP A 97 31.08 -2.29 5.92
CA ASP A 97 31.18 -3.31 6.98
C ASP A 97 30.13 -4.44 6.90
N GLY A 98 30.42 -5.46 6.09
CA GLY A 98 29.55 -6.62 5.82
C GLY A 98 29.09 -7.47 7.02
N THR A 99 29.37 -7.05 8.26
CA THR A 99 28.80 -7.60 9.49
C THR A 99 27.32 -7.23 9.68
N ASP A 100 26.91 -5.99 9.38
CA ASP A 100 25.52 -5.54 9.61
C ASP A 100 24.55 -6.17 8.59
N ASP A 101 24.97 -6.27 7.33
CA ASP A 101 24.20 -6.93 6.27
C ASP A 101 23.96 -8.42 6.56
N GLN A 102 25.00 -9.12 7.05
CA GLN A 102 24.86 -10.53 7.43
C GLN A 102 23.94 -10.68 8.63
N GLN A 103 23.98 -9.76 9.59
CA GLN A 103 23.07 -9.74 10.73
C GLN A 103 21.63 -9.48 10.28
N GLN A 104 21.38 -8.50 9.41
CA GLN A 104 20.06 -8.22 8.86
C GLN A 104 19.50 -9.41 8.09
N GLN A 105 20.33 -10.06 7.26
CA GLN A 105 19.94 -11.28 6.54
C GLN A 105 19.60 -12.44 7.49
N ARG A 106 20.40 -12.66 8.54
CA ARG A 106 20.13 -13.70 9.55
C ARG A 106 18.82 -13.41 10.28
N VAL A 107 18.62 -12.19 10.76
CA VAL A 107 17.39 -11.77 11.44
C VAL A 107 16.16 -11.96 10.54
N LEU A 108 16.27 -11.66 9.24
CA LEU A 108 15.19 -11.89 8.28
C LEU A 108 14.91 -13.38 8.10
N LEU A 109 15.94 -14.22 7.96
CA LEU A 109 15.78 -15.66 7.78
C LEU A 109 15.25 -16.36 9.04
N GLU A 110 15.54 -15.84 10.22
CA GLU A 110 15.02 -16.35 11.50
C GLU A 110 13.55 -15.97 11.71
N ASN A 111 13.16 -14.77 11.27
CA ASN A 111 11.83 -14.23 11.58
C ASN A 111 10.82 -14.32 10.43
N CYS A 112 11.24 -14.62 9.20
CA CYS A 112 10.37 -14.78 8.04
C CYS A 112 10.18 -16.25 7.69
N ASP A 113 8.93 -16.65 7.49
CA ASP A 113 8.60 -18.00 7.06
C ASP A 113 7.64 -17.99 5.86
N ALA A 114 7.51 -19.14 5.21
CA ALA A 114 6.55 -19.35 4.15
C ALA A 114 5.12 -19.04 4.67
N GLY A 115 4.41 -18.15 3.98
CA GLY A 115 3.11 -17.62 4.40
C GLY A 115 3.14 -16.22 4.99
N ASP A 116 4.34 -15.68 5.28
CA ASP A 116 4.49 -14.29 5.71
C ASP A 116 4.31 -13.30 4.57
N SER A 117 4.05 -12.05 4.95
CA SER A 117 3.78 -10.95 4.03
C SER A 117 4.71 -9.77 4.30
N PHE A 118 4.89 -8.93 3.30
CA PHE A 118 5.66 -7.70 3.39
C PHE A 118 4.79 -6.53 2.94
N ASN A 119 4.85 -5.45 3.69
CA ASN A 119 4.29 -4.17 3.33
C ASN A 119 5.20 -3.50 2.29
N VAL A 120 4.66 -3.26 1.10
CA VAL A 120 5.29 -2.45 0.06
C VAL A 120 4.93 -0.99 0.30
N LEU A 121 5.96 -0.16 0.44
CA LEU A 121 5.83 1.29 0.52
C LEU A 121 5.68 1.84 -0.89
N PHE A 122 4.76 2.78 -1.08
CA PHE A 122 4.41 3.31 -2.39
C PHE A 122 3.96 4.76 -2.25
N GLU A 123 4.02 5.49 -3.36
CA GLU A 123 3.64 6.90 -3.42
C GLU A 123 2.32 7.08 -4.18
N ASN A 124 1.64 8.19 -3.92
CA ASN A 124 0.50 8.58 -4.75
C ASN A 124 0.94 8.84 -6.20
N PRO A 125 0.06 8.64 -7.19
CA PRO A 125 0.40 8.87 -8.60
C PRO A 125 0.89 10.30 -8.84
N GLU A 126 2.06 10.44 -9.46
CA GLU A 126 2.73 11.72 -9.73
C GLU A 126 1.79 12.75 -10.39
N GLN A 127 1.05 12.33 -11.42
CA GLN A 127 0.09 13.19 -12.13
C GLN A 127 -1.02 13.75 -11.22
N GLU A 128 -1.48 12.97 -10.24
CA GLU A 128 -2.48 13.43 -9.28
C GLU A 128 -1.87 14.36 -8.23
N VAL A 129 -0.63 14.09 -7.82
CA VAL A 129 0.14 14.95 -6.92
C VAL A 129 0.35 16.32 -7.58
N ASP A 130 0.79 16.35 -8.84
CA ASP A 130 0.97 17.57 -9.64
C ASP A 130 -0.32 18.37 -9.77
N PHE A 131 -1.43 17.69 -10.07
CA PHE A 131 -2.73 18.34 -10.18
C PHE A 131 -3.13 19.01 -8.85
N VAL A 132 -2.98 18.31 -7.72
CA VAL A 132 -3.30 18.87 -6.41
C VAL A 132 -2.40 20.06 -6.11
N LEU A 133 -1.08 19.93 -6.28
CA LEU A 133 -0.11 21.03 -6.04
C LEU A 133 -0.46 22.29 -6.83
N LYS A 134 -0.73 22.13 -8.14
CA LYS A 134 -1.15 23.23 -9.01
C LYS A 134 -2.44 23.87 -8.52
N ARG A 135 -3.42 23.07 -8.08
CA ARG A 135 -4.69 23.58 -7.56
C ARG A 135 -4.53 24.38 -6.26
N LEU A 136 -3.55 24.02 -5.43
CA LEU A 136 -3.21 24.75 -4.21
C LEU A 136 -2.37 26.01 -4.46
N GLY A 137 -2.01 26.29 -5.71
CA GLY A 137 -1.22 27.46 -6.09
C GLY A 137 0.30 27.29 -5.98
N PHE A 138 0.79 26.06 -5.84
CA PHE A 138 2.23 25.81 -5.91
C PHE A 138 2.71 25.81 -7.36
N CYS A 139 3.83 26.50 -7.62
CA CYS A 139 4.59 26.37 -8.86
C CYS A 139 5.54 25.16 -8.77
N ALA A 140 6.13 24.76 -9.91
CA ALA A 140 7.05 23.63 -9.96
C ALA A 140 8.26 23.82 -9.04
N GLU A 141 8.77 25.05 -8.91
CA GLU A 141 9.91 25.34 -8.04
C GLU A 141 9.56 25.22 -6.56
N THR A 142 8.42 25.78 -6.14
CA THR A 142 8.00 25.76 -4.73
C THR A 142 7.47 24.41 -4.29
N ALA A 143 6.94 23.59 -5.21
CA ALA A 143 6.47 22.25 -4.90
C ALA A 143 7.57 21.29 -4.44
N ASP A 144 8.80 21.50 -4.89
CA ASP A 144 9.96 20.64 -4.63
C ASP A 144 10.95 21.21 -3.61
N THR A 145 10.72 22.45 -3.17
CA THR A 145 11.54 23.12 -2.16
C THR A 145 11.18 22.61 -0.76
N GLU A 146 12.17 22.29 0.07
CA GLU A 146 11.93 21.92 1.47
C GLU A 146 11.33 23.10 2.25
N HIS A 147 10.29 22.84 3.03
CA HIS A 147 9.70 23.83 3.92
C HIS A 147 9.59 23.29 5.34
N THR A 148 9.72 24.19 6.30
CA THR A 148 9.51 23.87 7.72
C THR A 148 8.03 23.63 8.00
N LEU A 149 7.72 22.50 8.63
CA LEU A 149 6.38 22.23 9.13
C LEU A 149 6.28 22.60 10.61
N GLU A 150 5.71 23.77 10.90
CA GLU A 150 5.39 24.18 12.26
C GLU A 150 3.99 23.71 12.65
N LEU A 151 3.87 22.95 13.74
CA LEU A 151 2.59 22.51 14.27
C LEU A 151 2.16 23.44 15.40
N HIS A 152 1.38 24.48 15.10
CA HIS A 152 0.89 25.41 16.12
C HIS A 152 -0.31 24.83 16.91
N LYS A 153 -0.26 24.91 18.26
CA LYS A 153 -1.33 24.51 19.20
C LYS A 153 -1.76 23.03 19.16
N VAL A 154 -0.84 22.13 18.84
CA VAL A 154 -1.09 20.70 19.02
C VAL A 154 -0.90 20.36 20.51
N PRO A 155 -1.88 19.75 21.19
CA PRO A 155 -1.65 19.21 22.53
C PRO A 155 -0.41 18.31 22.48
N GLU A 156 0.48 18.37 23.47
CA GLU A 156 1.78 17.67 23.52
C GLU A 156 1.73 16.15 23.27
N ASN A 157 0.54 15.57 23.10
CA ASN A 157 0.29 14.14 22.99
C ASN A 157 -0.55 13.71 21.78
N ASN A 158 -0.56 14.47 20.68
CA ASN A 158 -1.33 14.08 19.49
C ASN A 158 -0.48 13.19 18.54
N GLY A 159 -0.46 11.88 18.82
CA GLY A 159 0.21 10.87 17.97
C GLY A 159 -0.24 10.83 16.51
N LYS A 160 -1.32 11.54 16.17
CA LYS A 160 -1.82 11.73 14.79
C LYS A 160 -0.77 12.34 13.86
N PHE A 161 0.06 13.28 14.33
CA PHE A 161 1.01 14.01 13.48
C PHE A 161 2.47 13.59 13.63
N ALA A 162 2.75 12.61 14.50
CA ALA A 162 4.10 12.11 14.75
C ALA A 162 4.81 11.51 13.51
N HIS A 163 4.06 11.29 12.42
CA HIS A 163 4.58 10.78 11.17
C HIS A 163 5.00 11.85 10.17
N PHE A 164 4.76 13.13 10.43
CA PHE A 164 5.20 14.22 9.55
C PHE A 164 6.60 14.70 9.94
N PRO A 165 7.48 15.01 8.96
CA PRO A 165 8.81 15.52 9.22
C PRO A 165 8.74 16.98 9.66
N SER A 166 9.79 17.45 10.32
CA SER A 166 9.95 18.88 10.62
C SER A 166 10.25 19.71 9.37
N ARG A 167 10.84 19.08 8.33
CA ARG A 167 11.13 19.69 7.02
C ARG A 167 10.80 18.72 5.90
N CYS A 168 10.06 19.18 4.90
CA CYS A 168 9.78 18.43 3.67
C CYS A 168 9.20 19.34 2.59
N SER A 169 9.22 18.88 1.35
CA SER A 169 8.55 19.60 0.26
C SER A 169 7.03 19.33 0.23
N PRO A 170 6.23 20.26 -0.33
CA PRO A 170 4.80 20.07 -0.56
C PRO A 170 4.51 18.81 -1.39
N ARG A 171 5.34 18.54 -2.40
CA ARG A 171 5.26 17.33 -3.21
C ARG A 171 5.43 16.09 -2.36
N GLN A 172 6.46 16.07 -1.52
CA GLN A 172 6.74 14.91 -0.68
C GLN A 172 5.56 14.62 0.27
N LEU A 173 4.96 15.67 0.86
CA LEU A 173 3.79 15.53 1.73
C LEU A 173 2.61 14.85 1.04
N ILE A 174 2.27 15.34 -0.16
CA ILE A 174 1.14 14.81 -0.92
C ILE A 174 1.47 13.43 -1.49
N ALA A 175 2.72 13.18 -1.92
CA ALA A 175 3.13 11.91 -2.50
C ALA A 175 3.21 10.78 -1.46
N GLN A 176 3.76 11.05 -0.27
CA GLN A 176 4.15 10.01 0.69
C GLN A 176 3.32 9.99 1.98
N PHE A 177 2.71 11.10 2.43
CA PHE A 177 2.19 11.18 3.79
C PHE A 177 0.67 11.08 3.89
N ILE A 178 -0.07 11.60 2.92
CA ILE A 178 -1.55 11.62 2.93
C ILE A 178 -2.14 10.74 1.82
N ASP A 179 -3.27 10.08 2.08
CA ASP A 179 -3.99 9.30 1.07
C ASP A 179 -5.00 10.20 0.35
N ILE A 180 -4.66 10.59 -0.89
CA ILE A 180 -5.50 11.46 -1.74
C ILE A 180 -6.59 10.70 -2.51
N ARG A 181 -6.57 9.36 -2.47
CA ARG A 181 -7.51 8.48 -3.19
C ARG A 181 -8.64 7.98 -2.31
N ARG A 182 -8.53 8.11 -0.99
CA ARG A 182 -9.59 7.76 -0.05
C ARG A 182 -10.65 8.86 0.01
N ALA A 183 -11.92 8.46 0.05
CA ALA A 183 -13.01 9.40 0.19
C ALA A 183 -12.89 10.29 1.45
N PRO A 184 -13.02 11.61 1.31
CA PRO A 184 -12.95 12.52 2.45
C PRO A 184 -14.12 12.27 3.41
N SER A 185 -13.85 12.43 4.71
CA SER A 185 -14.88 12.32 5.74
C SER A 185 -15.85 13.51 5.67
N ARG A 186 -17.02 13.39 6.31
CA ARG A 186 -17.95 14.53 6.45
C ARG A 186 -17.29 15.72 7.17
N LEU A 187 -16.42 15.46 8.15
CA LEU A 187 -15.67 16.52 8.82
C LEU A 187 -14.69 17.20 7.84
N ALA A 188 -13.98 16.43 7.02
CA ALA A 188 -13.11 16.98 5.98
C ALA A 188 -13.88 17.87 4.99
N LEU A 189 -15.03 17.41 4.48
CA LEU A 189 -15.88 18.21 3.59
C LEU A 189 -16.38 19.51 4.26
N ARG A 190 -16.71 19.46 5.55
CA ARG A 190 -17.10 20.64 6.32
C ARG A 190 -15.97 21.66 6.36
N VAL A 191 -14.74 21.22 6.62
CA VAL A 191 -13.57 22.13 6.64
C VAL A 191 -13.31 22.68 5.25
N PHE A 192 -13.34 21.82 4.21
CA PHE A 192 -13.14 22.23 2.81
C PHE A 192 -14.16 23.28 2.35
N ALA A 193 -15.39 23.25 2.87
CA ALA A 193 -16.42 24.23 2.54
C ALA A 193 -16.02 25.68 2.87
N ASP A 194 -15.15 25.91 3.87
CA ASP A 194 -14.68 27.26 4.20
C ASP A 194 -13.67 27.81 3.18
N HIS A 195 -13.16 26.96 2.29
CA HIS A 195 -12.20 27.28 1.23
C HIS A 195 -12.78 27.17 -0.19
N ALA A 196 -14.11 27.06 -0.30
CA ALA A 196 -14.82 27.18 -1.57
C ALA A 196 -15.33 28.61 -1.74
N HIS A 197 -14.84 29.31 -2.77
CA HIS A 197 -15.12 30.73 -2.99
C HIS A 197 -16.46 30.97 -3.70
N GLU A 198 -16.94 30.00 -4.47
CA GLU A 198 -18.24 30.07 -5.12
C GLU A 198 -19.35 29.68 -4.12
N PRO A 199 -20.33 30.56 -3.84
CA PRO A 199 -21.37 30.29 -2.85
C PRO A 199 -22.15 29.00 -3.11
N ALA A 200 -22.41 28.65 -4.38
CA ALA A 200 -23.11 27.43 -4.75
C ALA A 200 -22.28 26.16 -4.43
N GLU A 201 -20.97 26.18 -4.68
CA GLU A 201 -20.07 25.06 -4.37
C GLU A 201 -19.89 24.89 -2.87
N ARG A 202 -19.69 25.99 -2.15
CA ARG A 202 -19.65 26.01 -0.69
C ARG A 202 -20.92 25.42 -0.10
N ARG A 203 -22.08 25.87 -0.58
CA ARG A 203 -23.37 25.36 -0.15
C ARG A 203 -23.47 23.85 -0.39
N ARG A 204 -23.05 23.37 -1.55
CA ARG A 204 -23.08 21.94 -1.88
C ARG A 204 -22.20 21.10 -0.96
N LEU A 205 -21.00 21.57 -0.62
CA LEU A 205 -20.12 20.89 0.35
C LEU A 205 -20.75 20.84 1.74
N LEU A 206 -21.42 21.92 2.16
CA LEU A 206 -22.16 21.96 3.43
C LEU A 206 -23.34 20.97 3.42
N GLU A 207 -24.08 20.87 2.33
CA GLU A 207 -25.13 19.86 2.17
C GLU A 207 -24.57 18.44 2.34
N LEU A 208 -23.50 18.11 1.61
CA LEU A 208 -22.86 16.79 1.67
C LEU A 208 -22.29 16.45 3.06
N CYS A 209 -21.82 17.43 3.84
CA CYS A 209 -21.32 17.14 5.20
C CYS A 209 -22.42 17.12 6.28
N SER A 210 -23.60 17.67 5.99
CA SER A 210 -24.71 17.83 6.96
C SER A 210 -25.36 16.52 7.39
N ALA A 211 -26.14 16.57 8.48
CA ALA A 211 -27.02 15.48 8.89
C ALA A 211 -28.10 15.20 7.83
N GLN A 212 -28.66 16.27 7.24
CA GLN A 212 -29.70 16.21 6.22
C GLN A 212 -29.21 15.55 4.91
N GLY A 213 -27.94 15.77 4.54
CA GLY A 213 -27.32 15.20 3.34
C GLY A 213 -26.64 13.84 3.55
N ALA A 214 -26.82 13.15 4.67
CA ALA A 214 -26.11 11.90 4.97
C ALA A 214 -26.33 10.79 3.92
N THR A 215 -27.52 10.75 3.30
CA THR A 215 -27.85 9.83 2.21
C THR A 215 -27.10 10.18 0.94
N GLU A 216 -27.08 11.45 0.57
CA GLU A 216 -26.34 11.96 -0.58
C GLU A 216 -24.82 11.81 -0.42
N PHE A 217 -24.28 12.09 0.77
CA PHE A 217 -22.88 11.80 1.10
C PHE A 217 -22.54 10.33 0.86
N THR A 218 -23.40 9.44 1.35
CA THR A 218 -23.18 8.00 1.18
C THR A 218 -23.18 7.61 -0.29
N LYS A 219 -24.17 8.10 -1.04
CA LYS A 219 -24.41 7.75 -2.44
C LYS A 219 -23.37 8.37 -3.39
N PHE A 220 -23.00 9.62 -3.18
CA PHE A 220 -22.19 10.40 -4.12
C PHE A 220 -20.74 10.57 -3.70
N VAL A 221 -20.37 10.33 -2.43
CA VAL A 221 -18.98 10.46 -1.95
C VAL A 221 -18.44 9.12 -1.48
N ARG A 222 -19.10 8.47 -0.51
CA ARG A 222 -18.55 7.29 0.18
C ARG A 222 -18.59 6.02 -0.67
N GLN A 223 -19.75 5.65 -1.23
CA GLN A 223 -19.93 4.45 -2.05
C GLN A 223 -19.07 4.46 -3.33
N PRO A 224 -19.06 5.55 -4.13
CA PRO A 224 -18.18 5.64 -5.29
C PRO A 224 -16.70 5.88 -4.92
N ASN A 225 -16.39 6.13 -3.64
CA ASN A 225 -15.07 6.47 -3.14
C ASN A 225 -14.43 7.66 -3.91
N ILE A 226 -15.12 8.82 -3.91
CA ILE A 226 -14.65 10.05 -4.56
C ILE A 226 -13.33 10.51 -3.95
N SER A 227 -12.27 10.54 -4.76
CA SER A 227 -10.94 11.01 -4.36
C SER A 227 -10.88 12.53 -4.19
N LEU A 228 -9.79 13.04 -3.57
CA LEU A 228 -9.54 14.49 -3.47
C LEU A 228 -9.50 15.13 -4.87
N VAL A 229 -8.84 14.48 -5.83
CA VAL A 229 -8.74 14.96 -7.21
C VAL A 229 -10.14 15.15 -7.81
N GLU A 230 -11.00 14.15 -7.72
CA GLU A 230 -12.39 14.24 -8.23
C GLU A 230 -13.19 15.34 -7.55
N LEU A 231 -12.98 15.54 -6.24
CA LEU A 231 -13.62 16.63 -5.50
C LEU A 231 -13.18 18.00 -6.04
N LEU A 232 -11.88 18.21 -6.22
CA LEU A 232 -11.32 19.45 -6.77
C LEU A 232 -11.76 19.68 -8.22
N CYS A 233 -11.81 18.64 -9.06
CA CYS A 233 -12.36 18.75 -10.42
C CYS A 233 -13.85 19.16 -10.41
N THR A 234 -14.63 18.62 -9.45
CA THR A 234 -16.07 18.91 -9.35
C THR A 234 -16.36 20.32 -8.84
N PHE A 235 -15.53 20.83 -7.95
CA PHE A 235 -15.64 22.14 -7.31
C PHE A 235 -14.42 23.02 -7.64
N PRO A 236 -14.36 23.64 -8.84
CA PRO A 236 -13.23 24.47 -9.26
C PRO A 236 -12.85 25.62 -8.31
N SER A 237 -13.81 26.18 -7.56
CA SER A 237 -13.54 27.27 -6.60
C SER A 237 -12.91 26.79 -5.29
N LEU A 238 -12.82 25.47 -5.08
CA LEU A 238 -12.27 24.87 -3.87
C LEU A 238 -10.73 24.91 -3.90
N THR A 239 -10.13 25.74 -3.03
CA THR A 239 -8.68 25.91 -2.89
C THR A 239 -8.24 25.75 -1.42
N PRO A 240 -8.33 24.54 -0.84
CA PRO A 240 -8.01 24.31 0.56
C PRO A 240 -6.49 24.44 0.79
N PRO A 241 -6.02 25.14 1.82
CA PRO A 241 -4.59 25.19 2.14
C PRO A 241 -4.00 23.79 2.37
N LEU A 242 -2.71 23.59 2.10
CA LEU A 242 -2.02 22.31 2.31
C LEU A 242 -2.20 21.78 3.75
N ALA A 243 -2.19 22.68 4.74
CA ALA A 243 -2.42 22.35 6.14
C ALA A 243 -3.78 21.69 6.40
N CYS A 244 -4.81 22.20 5.72
CA CYS A 244 -6.15 21.63 5.79
C CYS A 244 -6.18 20.21 5.25
N LEU A 245 -5.49 19.91 4.15
CA LEU A 245 -5.41 18.55 3.59
C LEU A 245 -4.72 17.59 4.56
N ILE A 246 -3.59 17.98 5.14
CA ILE A 246 -2.81 17.18 6.09
C ILE A 246 -3.61 16.82 7.33
N GLU A 247 -4.41 17.75 7.82
CA GLU A 247 -5.24 17.51 8.99
C GLU A 247 -6.47 16.64 8.69
N CYS A 248 -7.08 16.83 7.53
CA CYS A 248 -8.36 16.24 7.19
C CYS A 248 -8.25 14.87 6.51
N LEU A 249 -7.16 14.61 5.79
CA LEU A 249 -6.96 13.37 5.04
C LEU A 249 -6.20 12.33 5.87
N PRO A 250 -6.49 11.04 5.67
CA PRO A 250 -5.81 9.98 6.40
C PRO A 250 -4.38 9.79 5.91
N ARG A 251 -3.53 9.17 6.75
CA ARG A 251 -2.16 8.77 6.40
C ARG A 251 -2.15 7.79 5.23
N LEU A 252 -1.20 7.95 4.30
CA LEU A 252 -0.92 6.96 3.26
C LEU A 252 -0.22 5.74 3.89
N LEU A 253 -0.94 4.63 4.02
CA LEU A 253 -0.40 3.40 4.62
C LEU A 253 0.14 2.44 3.56
N PRO A 254 1.28 1.76 3.78
CA PRO A 254 1.76 0.68 2.90
C PRO A 254 0.73 -0.42 2.63
N ARG A 255 0.91 -1.18 1.54
CA ARG A 255 0.04 -2.33 1.20
C ARG A 255 0.83 -3.63 1.31
N HIS A 256 0.26 -4.65 1.95
CA HIS A 256 0.94 -5.92 2.15
C HIS A 256 0.70 -6.92 1.03
N TYR A 257 1.73 -7.69 0.72
CA TYR A 257 1.72 -8.79 -0.24
C TYR A 257 2.36 -10.03 0.40
N THR A 258 1.72 -11.18 0.22
CA THR A 258 2.22 -12.45 0.73
C THR A 258 3.32 -13.00 -0.17
N LEU A 259 4.41 -13.49 0.43
CA LEU A 259 5.49 -14.11 -0.31
C LEU A 259 4.99 -15.36 -1.05
N CYS A 260 5.41 -15.50 -2.31
CA CYS A 260 5.27 -16.72 -3.09
C CYS A 260 6.56 -17.54 -3.18
N CYS A 261 7.54 -17.23 -2.32
CA CYS A 261 8.78 -18.00 -2.22
C CYS A 261 9.18 -18.28 -0.77
N TYR A 262 9.96 -19.35 -0.58
CA TYR A 262 10.60 -19.62 0.71
C TYR A 262 11.98 -18.96 0.77
N LEU A 263 12.18 -18.06 1.73
CA LEU A 263 13.47 -17.44 1.98
C LEU A 263 14.40 -18.48 2.61
N SER A 264 15.50 -18.81 1.92
CA SER A 264 16.52 -19.72 2.45
C SER A 264 17.90 -19.22 2.10
N ALA A 265 18.84 -19.32 3.05
CA ALA A 265 20.25 -19.13 2.76
C ALA A 265 20.77 -20.33 1.97
N GLN A 266 21.38 -20.06 0.81
CA GLN A 266 22.15 -21.03 0.05
C GLN A 266 23.59 -21.00 0.57
N PRO A 267 24.08 -22.02 1.30
CA PRO A 267 25.40 -21.99 1.94
C PRO A 267 26.59 -21.96 0.96
N HIS A 268 26.38 -22.18 -0.34
CA HIS A 268 27.45 -22.27 -1.34
C HIS A 268 27.36 -21.23 -2.46
N ARG A 269 26.44 -20.28 -2.38
CA ARG A 269 26.41 -19.13 -3.28
C ARG A 269 26.14 -17.89 -2.45
N GLN A 270 26.93 -16.84 -2.64
CA GLN A 270 26.63 -15.48 -2.17
C GLN A 270 25.39 -14.94 -2.91
N GLN A 271 24.24 -15.58 -2.73
CA GLN A 271 22.99 -15.18 -3.34
C GLN A 271 22.29 -14.17 -2.43
N GLN A 272 22.08 -12.98 -2.97
CA GLN A 272 21.20 -11.98 -2.38
C GLN A 272 19.82 -12.60 -2.11
N LEU A 273 19.24 -12.35 -0.94
CA LEU A 273 17.89 -12.78 -0.61
C LEU A 273 16.90 -12.24 -1.65
N ARG A 274 16.06 -13.13 -2.19
CA ARG A 274 15.05 -12.82 -3.20
C ARG A 274 13.66 -12.93 -2.61
N PHE A 275 12.87 -11.87 -2.77
CA PHE A 275 11.46 -11.83 -2.41
C PHE A 275 10.65 -11.90 -3.69
N ARG A 276 9.72 -12.86 -3.77
CA ARG A 276 8.79 -12.97 -4.89
C ARG A 276 7.37 -12.74 -4.38
N PHE A 277 6.64 -11.91 -5.10
CA PHE A 277 5.24 -11.60 -4.86
C PHE A 277 4.45 -11.79 -6.15
N VAL A 278 3.17 -12.14 -6.01
CA VAL A 278 2.22 -12.06 -7.12
C VAL A 278 1.06 -11.18 -6.70
N TYR A 279 0.67 -10.27 -7.58
CA TYR A 279 -0.43 -9.34 -7.33
C TYR A 279 -1.40 -9.27 -8.51
N SER A 280 -2.66 -8.99 -8.21
CA SER A 280 -3.66 -8.63 -9.21
C SER A 280 -3.65 -7.12 -9.39
N VAL A 281 -3.60 -6.65 -10.63
CA VAL A 281 -3.81 -5.23 -10.93
C VAL A 281 -5.24 -4.86 -10.57
N LEU A 282 -5.40 -3.90 -9.66
CA LEU A 282 -6.71 -3.38 -9.29
C LEU A 282 -7.09 -2.30 -10.28
N GLN A 283 -7.97 -2.61 -11.22
CA GLN A 283 -8.59 -1.60 -12.07
C GLN A 283 -9.79 -0.98 -11.36
N MET A 284 -9.81 0.35 -11.31
CA MET A 284 -10.91 1.14 -10.78
C MET A 284 -11.91 1.42 -11.93
N PRO A 285 -13.21 1.61 -11.62
CA PRO A 285 -14.15 2.12 -12.59
C PRO A 285 -13.67 3.46 -13.19
N PRO A 286 -13.94 3.73 -14.49
CA PRO A 286 -13.65 5.03 -15.09
C PRO A 286 -14.32 6.15 -14.28
N SER A 287 -13.60 7.25 -14.07
CA SER A 287 -14.15 8.44 -13.43
C SER A 287 -14.53 9.44 -14.50
N VAL A 288 -15.83 9.59 -14.75
CA VAL A 288 -16.36 10.60 -15.67
C VAL A 288 -15.87 12.00 -15.30
N ILE A 289 -15.72 12.28 -14.00
CA ILE A 289 -15.28 13.57 -13.48
C ILE A 289 -13.84 13.89 -13.94
N ILE A 290 -12.92 12.92 -13.87
CA ILE A 290 -11.54 13.12 -14.31
C ILE A 290 -11.45 13.12 -15.84
N ASP A 291 -12.17 12.22 -16.50
CA ASP A 291 -12.18 12.10 -17.96
C ASP A 291 -12.68 13.41 -18.64
N GLU A 292 -13.59 14.15 -18.00
CA GLU A 292 -14.13 15.43 -18.47
C GLU A 292 -13.36 16.66 -17.96
N CYS A 293 -12.36 16.48 -17.11
CA CYS A 293 -11.60 17.58 -16.52
C CYS A 293 -10.57 18.11 -17.53
N ALA A 294 -10.73 19.37 -17.98
CA ALA A 294 -9.86 20.04 -18.96
C ALA A 294 -8.36 19.94 -18.62
N GLU A 295 -8.01 19.99 -17.33
CA GLU A 295 -6.64 19.88 -16.86
C GLU A 295 -5.99 18.50 -17.08
N PHE A 296 -6.79 17.45 -17.31
CA PHE A 296 -6.35 16.11 -17.68
C PHE A 296 -6.49 15.81 -19.20
N GLU A 297 -7.09 16.72 -19.98
CA GLU A 297 -7.38 16.51 -21.41
C GLU A 297 -6.13 16.49 -22.31
N GLY A 298 -5.01 17.06 -21.87
CA GLY A 298 -3.75 17.07 -22.63
C GLY A 298 -3.16 15.69 -22.93
N GLN A 299 -3.73 14.63 -22.35
CA GLN A 299 -3.31 13.23 -22.53
C GLN A 299 -4.25 12.41 -23.43
N LYS A 300 -5.14 13.07 -24.20
CA LYS A 300 -6.07 12.43 -25.14
C LYS A 300 -5.33 11.75 -26.31
N GLN A 301 -4.97 10.48 -26.14
CA GLN A 301 -5.06 9.49 -27.21
C GLN A 301 -6.21 8.51 -26.88
N GLN A 302 -7.43 8.89 -27.28
CA GLN A 302 -8.61 8.05 -27.57
C GLN A 302 -9.06 6.90 -26.64
N GLN A 303 -8.49 6.70 -25.45
CA GLN A 303 -9.01 5.74 -24.46
C GLN A 303 -9.32 6.44 -23.14
N LYS A 304 -10.55 6.24 -22.63
CA LYS A 304 -10.92 6.55 -21.23
C LYS A 304 -9.78 6.12 -20.32
N GLN A 305 -9.29 7.01 -19.46
CA GLN A 305 -8.08 6.74 -18.70
C GLN A 305 -8.39 5.60 -17.71
N ILE A 306 -7.79 4.44 -17.94
CA ILE A 306 -7.96 3.30 -17.04
C ILE A 306 -7.27 3.67 -15.73
N ARG A 307 -8.07 3.90 -14.68
CA ARG A 307 -7.53 4.17 -13.34
C ARG A 307 -7.21 2.85 -12.66
N TYR A 308 -6.09 2.82 -11.96
CA TYR A 308 -5.69 1.69 -11.14
C TYR A 308 -5.74 2.05 -9.65
N GLY A 309 -5.75 1.04 -8.78
CA GLY A 309 -5.53 1.23 -7.34
C GLY A 309 -4.12 1.79 -7.09
N ALA A 310 -3.97 2.70 -6.13
CA ALA A 310 -2.76 3.50 -5.97
C ALA A 310 -1.46 2.66 -5.89
N CYS A 311 -1.41 1.66 -5.02
CA CYS A 311 -0.23 0.79 -4.90
C CYS A 311 0.01 -0.07 -6.15
N THR A 312 -1.04 -0.64 -6.76
CA THR A 312 -0.87 -1.41 -8.01
C THR A 312 -0.47 -0.54 -9.19
N GLN A 313 -0.92 0.71 -9.25
CA GLN A 313 -0.51 1.69 -10.26
C GLN A 313 0.98 2.00 -10.10
N TRP A 314 1.40 2.29 -8.87
CA TRP A 314 2.80 2.53 -8.53
C TRP A 314 3.66 1.32 -8.86
N LEU A 315 3.20 0.10 -8.53
CA LEU A 315 3.91 -1.14 -8.86
C LEU A 315 4.09 -1.33 -10.37
N LEU A 316 3.09 -1.00 -11.20
CA LEU A 316 3.20 -1.11 -12.66
C LEU A 316 4.24 -0.17 -13.26
N GLN A 317 4.60 0.90 -12.54
CA GLN A 317 5.63 1.85 -12.96
C GLN A 317 7.03 1.40 -12.52
N GLN A 318 7.16 0.30 -11.76
CA GLN A 318 8.46 -0.17 -11.29
C GLN A 318 9.17 -1.02 -12.36
N TRP A 319 10.43 -0.68 -12.67
CA TRP A 319 11.27 -1.38 -13.64
C TRP A 319 12.52 -2.03 -13.02
N PRO A 320 13.10 -3.06 -13.67
CA PRO A 320 14.32 -3.70 -13.18
C PRO A 320 15.46 -2.71 -12.91
N GLY A 321 16.08 -2.81 -11.74
CA GLY A 321 17.16 -1.94 -11.27
C GLY A 321 16.71 -0.84 -10.31
N GLN A 322 15.42 -0.49 -10.25
CA GLN A 322 14.94 0.49 -9.27
C GLN A 322 15.04 0.00 -7.83
N THR A 323 15.20 0.95 -6.90
CA THR A 323 15.16 0.65 -5.47
C THR A 323 13.75 0.84 -4.94
N VAL A 324 13.21 -0.20 -4.31
CA VAL A 324 11.91 -0.23 -3.65
C VAL A 324 12.11 -0.56 -2.18
N GLN A 325 11.35 0.08 -1.32
CA GLN A 325 11.36 -0.20 0.12
C GLN A 325 10.20 -1.12 0.51
N ILE A 326 10.52 -2.14 1.31
CA ILE A 326 9.53 -3.04 1.91
C ILE A 326 9.80 -3.18 3.40
N ILE A 327 8.78 -3.52 4.17
CA ILE A 327 8.92 -3.84 5.60
C ILE A 327 8.14 -5.11 5.90
N GLN A 328 8.72 -6.02 6.67
CA GLN A 328 8.04 -7.27 7.00
C GLN A 328 6.74 -6.96 7.78
N LYS A 329 5.67 -7.68 7.45
CA LYS A 329 4.43 -7.64 8.22
C LYS A 329 4.57 -8.60 9.41
N GLU A 330 3.91 -8.29 10.51
CA GLU A 330 3.79 -9.19 11.67
C GLU A 330 3.56 -10.65 11.23
N PRO A 331 4.23 -11.62 11.88
CA PRO A 331 4.13 -13.03 11.56
C PRO A 331 2.71 -13.48 11.27
N SER A 332 2.52 -14.12 10.12
CA SER A 332 1.20 -14.58 9.73
C SER A 332 0.76 -15.78 10.58
N LYS A 333 -0.51 -15.81 11.00
CA LYS A 333 -1.13 -17.05 11.50
C LYS A 333 -1.23 -18.13 10.41
N PHE A 334 -1.02 -17.74 9.15
CA PHE A 334 -1.05 -18.58 7.96
C PHE A 334 0.34 -19.12 7.57
N ARG A 335 1.24 -19.32 8.53
CA ARG A 335 2.49 -20.07 8.28
C ARG A 335 2.18 -21.56 8.17
N PHE A 336 3.01 -22.31 7.43
CA PHE A 336 2.78 -23.74 7.21
C PHE A 336 2.68 -24.53 8.52
N LEU A 337 3.62 -24.34 9.44
CA LEU A 337 3.48 -24.76 10.82
C LEU A 337 3.21 -23.50 11.64
N PRO A 338 1.95 -23.24 12.05
CA PRO A 338 1.65 -22.06 12.84
C PRO A 338 2.48 -22.04 14.12
N PRO A 339 2.82 -20.86 14.68
CA PRO A 339 3.59 -20.77 15.92
C PRO A 339 2.98 -21.56 17.09
N SER A 340 1.67 -21.84 17.08
CA SER A 340 0.99 -22.67 18.08
C SER A 340 1.26 -24.19 17.95
N PHE A 341 1.77 -24.65 16.81
CA PHE A 341 2.15 -26.04 16.55
C PHE A 341 3.63 -26.31 16.84
N VAL A 342 4.42 -25.24 17.08
CA VAL A 342 5.82 -25.34 17.46
C VAL A 342 5.90 -25.08 18.97
N PRO A 343 6.47 -25.99 19.79
CA PRO A 343 6.68 -25.72 21.20
C PRO A 343 7.43 -24.40 21.40
N SER A 344 6.93 -23.51 22.26
CA SER A 344 7.55 -22.21 22.48
C SER A 344 8.98 -22.38 22.98
N ALA A 345 9.95 -21.77 22.30
CA ALA A 345 11.35 -21.71 22.75
C ALA A 345 11.50 -21.16 24.18
N ALA A 346 10.50 -20.42 24.69
CA ALA A 346 10.45 -19.90 26.06
C ALA A 346 10.11 -20.95 27.13
N SER A 347 9.81 -22.19 26.75
CA SER A 347 9.47 -23.28 27.69
C SER A 347 10.55 -24.36 27.82
N MET A 348 11.73 -24.19 27.21
CA MET A 348 12.79 -25.21 27.24
C MET A 348 14.02 -24.79 28.04
N PRO A 349 14.66 -25.70 28.81
CA PRO A 349 15.82 -25.40 29.63
C PRO A 349 17.04 -25.06 28.78
N SER A 350 17.84 -24.10 29.24
CA SER A 350 19.09 -23.61 28.64
C SER A 350 20.25 -24.62 28.71
N SER A 351 20.08 -25.82 28.16
CA SER A 351 21.14 -26.85 28.12
C SER A 351 21.36 -27.32 26.68
N GLY A 352 22.60 -27.16 26.19
CA GLY A 352 22.93 -27.16 24.77
C GLY A 352 22.62 -28.45 24.02
N SER A 353 21.73 -28.34 23.02
CA SER A 353 21.54 -29.34 21.95
C SER A 353 20.95 -28.70 20.69
N THR A 354 21.71 -27.83 20.03
CA THR A 354 21.25 -27.05 18.85
C THR A 354 21.02 -27.88 17.57
N MET A 355 21.29 -29.19 17.57
CA MET A 355 21.21 -30.06 16.39
C MET A 355 20.00 -31.01 16.37
N VAL A 356 19.35 -31.26 17.52
CA VAL A 356 18.23 -32.23 17.62
C VAL A 356 16.88 -31.57 17.26
N ASP A 357 16.77 -30.25 17.42
CA ASP A 357 15.52 -29.50 17.26
C ASP A 357 15.17 -29.21 15.77
N GLN A 358 16.18 -29.04 14.91
CA GLN A 358 15.96 -28.80 13.48
C GLN A 358 15.52 -30.07 12.72
N SER A 359 16.00 -31.24 13.13
CA SER A 359 15.58 -32.52 12.53
C SER A 359 14.13 -32.83 12.86
N ASP A 360 13.68 -32.59 14.09
CA ASP A 360 12.30 -32.87 14.50
C ASP A 360 11.30 -31.92 13.85
N HIS A 361 11.63 -30.63 13.77
CA HIS A 361 10.82 -29.66 13.02
C HIS A 361 10.76 -29.99 11.51
N ALA A 362 11.89 -30.41 10.92
CA ALA A 362 11.92 -30.85 9.52
C ALA A 362 11.07 -32.12 9.32
N LEU A 363 11.16 -33.10 10.20
CA LEU A 363 10.35 -34.32 10.15
C LEU A 363 8.86 -34.01 10.31
N LEU A 364 8.48 -33.14 11.25
CA LEU A 364 7.10 -32.69 11.42
C LEU A 364 6.57 -32.04 10.14
N LEU A 365 7.33 -31.11 9.56
CA LEU A 365 7.00 -30.44 8.31
C LEU A 365 6.82 -31.44 7.16
N LEU A 366 7.74 -32.39 7.04
CA LEU A 366 7.77 -33.36 5.95
C LEU A 366 6.71 -34.46 6.10
N ASN A 367 6.20 -34.70 7.32
CA ASN A 367 5.13 -35.66 7.61
C ASN A 367 3.75 -35.01 7.82
N THR A 368 3.64 -33.68 7.69
CA THR A 368 2.33 -33.00 7.79
C THR A 368 1.59 -33.08 6.44
N PRO A 369 0.38 -33.68 6.38
CA PRO A 369 -0.47 -33.64 5.19
C PRO A 369 -1.03 -32.24 4.99
N LEU A 370 -1.27 -31.86 3.72
CA LEU A 370 -1.75 -30.52 3.37
C LEU A 370 -2.97 -30.56 2.45
N MET A 371 -3.98 -29.77 2.80
CA MET A 371 -5.04 -29.36 1.90
C MET A 371 -4.95 -27.85 1.74
N MET A 372 -4.61 -27.40 0.54
CA MET A 372 -4.39 -26.00 0.20
C MET A 372 -5.48 -25.55 -0.75
N VAL A 373 -6.15 -24.44 -0.46
CA VAL A 373 -7.22 -23.87 -1.30
C VAL A 373 -6.88 -22.42 -1.58
N GLY A 374 -6.43 -22.12 -2.81
CA GLY A 374 -5.86 -20.82 -3.16
C GLY A 374 -6.25 -20.37 -4.56
N PRO A 375 -7.43 -19.76 -4.75
CA PRO A 375 -7.83 -19.22 -6.05
C PRO A 375 -7.02 -17.98 -6.43
N GLY A 376 -6.66 -17.86 -7.70
CA GLY A 376 -5.94 -16.71 -8.26
C GLY A 376 -4.65 -16.42 -7.49
N THR A 377 -4.43 -15.16 -7.09
CA THR A 377 -3.23 -14.76 -6.33
C THR A 377 -3.20 -15.32 -4.91
N GLY A 378 -4.32 -15.87 -4.42
CA GLY A 378 -4.37 -16.59 -3.13
C GLY A 378 -3.51 -17.86 -3.11
N VAL A 379 -2.99 -18.30 -4.27
CA VAL A 379 -2.03 -19.42 -4.35
C VAL A 379 -0.65 -19.08 -3.80
N ALA A 380 -0.29 -17.78 -3.70
CA ALA A 380 1.05 -17.32 -3.33
C ALA A 380 1.65 -18.02 -2.09
N PRO A 381 1.02 -18.02 -0.90
CA PRO A 381 1.58 -18.68 0.28
C PRO A 381 1.84 -20.18 0.07
N PHE A 382 1.00 -20.86 -0.70
CA PHE A 382 1.14 -22.30 -0.95
C PHE A 382 2.32 -22.63 -1.85
N ILE A 383 2.66 -21.74 -2.79
CA ILE A 383 3.92 -21.88 -3.56
C ILE A 383 5.12 -21.78 -2.61
N ALA A 384 5.10 -20.85 -1.66
CA ALA A 384 6.14 -20.76 -0.64
C ALA A 384 6.19 -22.01 0.24
N PHE A 385 5.04 -22.59 0.63
CA PHE A 385 4.99 -23.83 1.42
C PHE A 385 5.64 -24.99 0.66
N LEU A 386 5.28 -25.17 -0.62
CA LEU A 386 5.83 -26.23 -1.47
C LEU A 386 7.34 -26.06 -1.68
N GLN A 387 7.82 -24.82 -1.87
CA GLN A 387 9.26 -24.54 -1.93
C GLN A 387 9.97 -24.87 -0.62
N LYS A 388 9.37 -24.54 0.54
CA LYS A 388 9.89 -24.89 1.86
C LYS A 388 10.01 -26.40 2.01
N ILE A 389 8.96 -27.15 1.68
CA ILE A 389 8.97 -28.62 1.68
C ILE A 389 10.12 -29.14 0.81
N ARG A 390 10.21 -28.68 -0.44
CA ARG A 390 11.25 -29.12 -1.39
C ARG A 390 12.66 -28.82 -0.87
N HIS A 391 12.86 -27.69 -0.20
CA HIS A 391 14.13 -27.34 0.44
C HIS A 391 14.53 -28.33 1.54
N PHE A 392 13.61 -28.65 2.45
CA PHE A 392 13.87 -29.62 3.52
C PHE A 392 14.03 -31.05 3.02
N MET A 393 13.26 -31.48 2.01
CA MET A 393 13.44 -32.79 1.36
C MET A 393 14.84 -32.96 0.78
N LYS A 394 15.37 -31.92 0.12
CA LYS A 394 16.74 -31.93 -0.44
C LYS A 394 17.81 -31.99 0.66
N ARG A 395 17.61 -31.25 1.75
CA ARG A 395 18.56 -31.24 2.88
C ARG A 395 18.64 -32.56 3.64
N MET A 396 17.53 -33.28 3.74
CA MET A 396 17.44 -34.57 4.46
C MET A 396 17.95 -35.78 3.64
N GLY A 397 18.64 -35.56 2.51
CA GLY A 397 19.33 -36.64 1.80
C GLY A 397 18.53 -37.38 0.74
N GLY A 398 17.47 -36.79 0.19
CA GLY A 398 16.92 -37.14 -1.14
C GLY A 398 16.26 -38.52 -1.29
N ASP A 399 16.40 -39.45 -0.33
CA ASP A 399 15.69 -40.71 -0.40
C ASP A 399 14.21 -40.50 -0.07
N GLU A 400 13.38 -40.63 -1.10
CA GLU A 400 11.92 -40.72 -1.03
C GLU A 400 11.42 -41.83 -0.07
N ALA A 401 12.33 -42.60 0.54
CA ALA A 401 12.05 -43.76 1.37
C ALA A 401 11.62 -43.44 2.81
N HIS A 402 11.91 -42.24 3.37
CA HIS A 402 11.59 -41.94 4.78
C HIS A 402 10.93 -40.58 5.08
N CYS A 403 10.88 -39.65 4.12
CA CYS A 403 9.98 -38.49 4.26
C CYS A 403 8.58 -38.92 3.82
N GLY A 404 7.65 -38.99 4.78
CA GLY A 404 6.35 -39.62 4.61
C GLY A 404 5.70 -39.25 3.29
N ARG A 405 5.21 -40.26 2.55
CA ARG A 405 4.31 -40.14 1.40
C ARG A 405 2.96 -39.57 1.84
N VAL A 406 2.98 -38.40 2.45
CA VAL A 406 1.79 -37.72 2.95
C VAL A 406 1.16 -36.96 1.81
N LYS A 407 -0.15 -37.13 1.66
CA LYS A 407 -0.89 -36.52 0.57
C LYS A 407 -0.93 -35.00 0.78
N ARG A 408 -0.50 -34.27 -0.25
CA ARG A 408 -0.58 -32.81 -0.30
C ARG A 408 -1.36 -32.41 -1.54
N VAL A 409 -2.47 -31.72 -1.36
CA VAL A 409 -3.39 -31.37 -2.45
C VAL A 409 -3.53 -29.86 -2.51
N LEU A 410 -3.36 -29.27 -3.69
CA LEU A 410 -3.64 -27.88 -3.98
C LEU A 410 -4.88 -27.79 -4.87
N PHE A 411 -5.93 -27.16 -4.35
CA PHE A 411 -7.09 -26.73 -5.10
C PHE A 411 -6.87 -25.30 -5.58
N TYR A 412 -6.61 -25.17 -6.89
CA TYR A 412 -6.43 -23.90 -7.57
C TYR A 412 -7.66 -23.60 -8.44
N ALA A 413 -8.02 -22.32 -8.53
CA ALA A 413 -9.05 -21.86 -9.44
C ALA A 413 -8.69 -20.46 -9.97
N SER A 414 -9.02 -20.20 -11.23
CA SER A 414 -8.98 -18.88 -11.86
C SER A 414 -10.23 -18.71 -12.73
N SER A 415 -10.52 -17.50 -13.20
CA SER A 415 -11.64 -17.27 -14.12
C SER A 415 -11.41 -17.96 -15.46
N ASN A 416 -10.15 -18.05 -15.88
CA ASN A 416 -9.73 -18.82 -17.04
C ASN A 416 -8.37 -19.49 -16.78
N LEU A 417 -8.29 -20.82 -16.85
CA LEU A 417 -7.05 -21.55 -16.62
C LEU A 417 -6.07 -21.46 -17.80
N ASP A 418 -6.54 -21.19 -19.01
CA ASP A 418 -5.62 -21.04 -20.15
C ASP A 418 -4.83 -19.73 -20.05
N ASP A 419 -5.51 -18.66 -19.64
CA ASP A 419 -4.95 -17.32 -19.56
C ASP A 419 -4.34 -16.98 -18.18
N GLU A 420 -4.91 -17.47 -17.07
CA GLU A 420 -4.58 -17.05 -15.70
C GLU A 420 -3.98 -18.17 -14.84
N PHE A 421 -3.49 -19.29 -15.38
CA PHE A 421 -2.88 -20.34 -14.56
C PHE A 421 -1.48 -19.96 -14.08
N LEU A 422 -1.48 -19.25 -12.94
CA LEU A 422 -0.28 -18.86 -12.22
C LEU A 422 0.58 -20.08 -11.86
N PHE A 423 1.89 -19.95 -12.03
CA PHE A 423 2.87 -20.97 -11.67
C PHE A 423 2.75 -22.32 -12.41
N ARG A 424 2.06 -22.38 -13.56
CA ARG A 424 1.87 -23.60 -14.37
C ARG A 424 3.14 -24.42 -14.60
N TYR A 425 4.30 -23.76 -14.77
CA TYR A 425 5.59 -24.41 -15.06
C TYR A 425 6.59 -24.37 -13.89
N HIS A 426 6.17 -23.93 -12.70
CA HIS A 426 7.07 -23.69 -11.55
C HIS A 426 7.20 -24.89 -10.59
N ALA A 427 6.99 -26.13 -11.05
CA ALA A 427 7.00 -27.34 -10.21
C ALA A 427 8.42 -27.76 -9.71
#